data_AF-B2UNE0-F1
#
_entry.id   AF-B2UNE0-F1
#
_cell.length_a   1.000
_cell.length_b   1.000
_cell.length_c   1.000
_cell.angle_alpha   90.00
_cell.angle_beta   90.00
_cell.angle_gamma   90.00
#
_symmetry.space_group_name_H-M   'P 1'
#
loop_
_entity.id
_entity.type
_entity.pdbx_description
1 polymer ?
#
loop_
_entity_poly.entity_id
_entity_poly.type
_entity_poly.pdbx_seq_one_letter_code
_entity_poly.pdbx_strand_id
1 'polypeptide(L)'
;MSEYIRNQILGIADNFKALASMAGDIEQVARICTDTLKAGNKIMFCGNGGSAADSQHLAAELVGRYKLNRPAMNALALTVDTSILTAVGNDYGYETVFSRQLEGVGRPGDLLVGLSTSGNSRNIVLAMELARRMGVRTVALTGRGGGEMKEVAEFCIAVPSDATNNIQEMHIAVGHLVCELVEREIYGG
;
A
#
# COMPACT_ATOMS: atom_id res chain seq x y z
N MET A 1 9.20 -14.90 -30.16
CA MET A 1 9.02 -13.68 -29.34
C MET A 1 7.56 -13.27 -29.22
N SER A 2 6.84 -12.98 -30.33
CA SER A 2 5.45 -12.49 -30.25
C SER A 2 4.46 -13.44 -29.56
N GLU A 3 4.62 -14.75 -29.75
CA GLU A 3 3.81 -15.76 -29.06
C GLU A 3 4.05 -15.75 -27.54
N TYR A 4 5.32 -15.68 -27.13
CA TYR A 4 5.67 -15.54 -25.72
C TYR A 4 5.03 -14.29 -25.10
N ILE A 5 5.13 -13.13 -25.76
CA ILE A 5 4.51 -11.88 -25.29
C ILE A 5 2.99 -12.06 -25.15
N ARG A 6 2.32 -12.65 -26.15
CA ARG A 6 0.88 -12.92 -26.08
C ARG A 6 0.53 -13.78 -24.87
N ASN A 7 1.29 -14.83 -24.61
CA ASN A 7 1.06 -15.72 -23.49
C ASN A 7 1.28 -15.01 -22.14
N GLN A 8 2.28 -14.12 -22.04
CA GLN A 8 2.48 -13.30 -20.83
C GLN A 8 1.28 -12.37 -20.59
N ILE A 9 0.81 -11.64 -21.61
CA ILE A 9 -0.34 -10.74 -21.49
C ILE A 9 -1.63 -11.49 -21.11
N LEU A 10 -1.87 -12.67 -21.70
CA LEU A 10 -3.03 -13.49 -21.34
C LEU A 10 -2.93 -13.98 -19.89
N GLY A 11 -1.75 -14.37 -19.42
CA GLY A 11 -1.53 -14.74 -18.03
C GLY A 11 -1.78 -13.58 -17.05
N ILE A 12 -1.36 -12.36 -17.41
CA ILE A 12 -1.67 -11.15 -16.64
C ILE A 12 -3.20 -10.94 -16.58
N ALA A 13 -3.89 -11.06 -17.71
CA ALA A 13 -5.35 -10.92 -17.76
C ALA A 13 -6.06 -11.95 -16.85
N ASP A 14 -5.57 -13.18 -16.78
CA ASP A 14 -6.11 -14.21 -15.89
C ASP A 14 -5.87 -13.89 -14.41
N ASN A 15 -4.72 -13.29 -14.05
CA ASN A 15 -4.51 -12.78 -12.69
C ASN A 15 -5.56 -11.72 -12.31
N PHE A 16 -5.87 -10.80 -13.23
CA PHE A 16 -6.90 -9.77 -13.00
C PHE A 16 -8.32 -10.34 -12.89
N LYS A 17 -8.65 -11.39 -13.66
CA LYS A 17 -9.91 -12.11 -13.47
C LYS A 17 -9.98 -12.76 -12.09
N ALA A 18 -8.89 -13.33 -11.59
CA ALA A 18 -8.84 -13.89 -10.25
C ALA A 18 -8.98 -12.80 -9.17
N LEU A 19 -8.29 -11.66 -9.36
CA LEU A 19 -8.37 -10.50 -8.46
C LEU A 19 -9.80 -9.96 -8.33
N ALA A 20 -10.62 -10.03 -9.40
CA ALA A 20 -12.01 -9.58 -9.35
C ALA A 20 -12.85 -10.28 -8.27
N SER A 21 -12.48 -11.51 -7.86
CA SER A 21 -13.16 -12.20 -6.75
C SER A 21 -12.88 -11.57 -5.38
N MET A 22 -11.87 -10.69 -5.27
CA MET A 22 -11.49 -9.95 -4.07
C MET A 22 -12.15 -8.56 -3.97
N ALA A 23 -13.22 -8.30 -4.73
CA ALA A 23 -13.89 -7.00 -4.74
C ALA A 23 -14.33 -6.54 -3.34
N GLY A 24 -14.80 -7.45 -2.50
CA GLY A 24 -15.17 -7.14 -1.11
C GLY A 24 -13.97 -6.72 -0.24
N ASP A 25 -12.80 -7.32 -0.46
CA ASP A 25 -11.58 -6.94 0.27
C ASP A 25 -11.11 -5.54 -0.16
N ILE A 26 -11.18 -5.25 -1.47
CA ILE A 26 -10.84 -3.93 -2.04
C ILE A 26 -11.80 -2.86 -1.50
N GLU A 27 -13.11 -3.15 -1.46
CA GLU A 27 -14.10 -2.27 -0.87
C GLU A 27 -13.80 -2.00 0.61
N GLN A 28 -13.45 -3.05 1.37
CA GLN A 28 -13.12 -2.91 2.78
C GLN A 28 -11.91 -1.98 2.98
N VAL A 29 -10.85 -2.14 2.18
CA VAL A 29 -9.69 -1.22 2.24
C VAL A 29 -10.09 0.21 1.87
N ALA A 30 -10.94 0.40 0.85
CA ALA A 30 -11.44 1.72 0.49
C ALA A 30 -12.23 2.38 1.63
N ARG A 31 -13.06 1.62 2.37
CA ARG A 31 -13.77 2.09 3.56
C ARG A 31 -12.80 2.49 4.68
N ILE A 32 -11.80 1.65 4.97
CA ILE A 32 -10.76 1.95 5.96
C ILE A 32 -10.03 3.26 5.63
N CYS A 33 -9.60 3.43 4.37
CA CYS A 33 -8.95 4.66 3.90
C CYS A 33 -9.88 5.87 4.01
N THR A 34 -11.13 5.74 3.58
CA THR A 34 -12.14 6.79 3.65
C THR A 34 -12.37 7.24 5.09
N ASP A 35 -12.61 6.30 6.02
CA ASP A 35 -12.88 6.60 7.41
C ASP A 35 -11.68 7.26 8.08
N THR A 36 -10.46 6.83 7.74
CA THR A 36 -9.21 7.45 8.20
C THR A 36 -9.17 8.93 7.82
N LEU A 37 -9.43 9.24 6.56
CA LEU A 37 -9.38 10.61 6.04
C LEU A 37 -10.56 11.46 6.55
N LYS A 38 -11.78 10.91 6.62
CA LYS A 38 -12.96 11.60 7.17
C LYS A 38 -12.79 11.93 8.66
N ALA A 39 -12.03 11.13 9.40
CA ALA A 39 -11.65 11.40 10.79
C ALA A 39 -10.52 12.45 10.94
N GLY A 40 -9.99 12.99 9.84
CA GLY A 40 -8.90 13.97 9.85
C GLY A 40 -7.50 13.38 10.01
N ASN A 41 -7.37 12.05 9.97
CA ASN A 41 -6.10 11.34 10.05
C ASN A 41 -5.46 11.20 8.66
N LYS A 42 -4.23 10.70 8.61
CA LYS A 42 -3.48 10.53 7.35
C LYS A 42 -3.25 9.09 6.96
N ILE A 43 -3.00 8.90 5.66
CA ILE A 43 -2.58 7.62 5.08
C ILE A 43 -1.09 7.68 4.74
N MET A 44 -0.32 6.75 5.28
CA MET A 44 1.11 6.59 5.02
C MET A 44 1.34 5.31 4.21
N PHE A 45 2.10 5.40 3.12
CA PHE A 45 2.45 4.23 2.29
C PHE A 45 3.92 3.85 2.47
N CYS A 46 4.23 2.56 2.50
CA CYS A 46 5.60 2.08 2.45
C CYS A 46 5.73 0.80 1.61
N GLY A 47 6.91 0.61 1.02
CA GLY A 47 7.17 -0.51 0.11
C GLY A 47 8.63 -0.52 -0.33
N ASN A 48 9.10 -1.64 -0.88
CA ASN A 48 10.47 -1.78 -1.40
C ASN A 48 10.46 -1.92 -2.94
N GLY A 49 11.48 -1.37 -3.62
CA GLY A 49 11.64 -1.53 -5.07
C GLY A 49 10.44 -1.00 -5.86
N GLY A 50 9.86 -1.81 -6.75
CA GLY A 50 8.64 -1.44 -7.48
C GLY A 50 7.48 -1.06 -6.56
N SER A 51 7.35 -1.71 -5.40
CA SER A 51 6.33 -1.37 -4.41
C SER A 51 6.60 -0.01 -3.71
N ALA A 52 7.85 0.48 -3.73
CA ALA A 52 8.17 1.85 -3.31
C ALA A 52 7.69 2.88 -4.33
N ALA A 53 7.75 2.54 -5.63
CA ALA A 53 7.18 3.35 -6.71
C ALA A 53 5.64 3.40 -6.59
N ASP A 54 4.99 2.28 -6.34
CA ASP A 54 3.54 2.24 -6.08
C ASP A 54 3.18 3.06 -4.83
N SER A 55 3.98 2.97 -3.76
CA SER A 55 3.76 3.75 -2.53
C SER A 55 3.69 5.26 -2.80
N GLN A 56 4.68 5.80 -3.53
CA GLN A 56 4.69 7.23 -3.86
C GLN A 56 3.64 7.59 -4.92
N HIS A 57 3.32 6.68 -5.85
CA HIS A 57 2.25 6.88 -6.82
C HIS A 57 0.92 7.06 -6.09
N LEU A 58 0.53 6.13 -5.23
CA LEU A 58 -0.74 6.20 -4.49
C LEU A 58 -0.82 7.43 -3.57
N ALA A 59 0.27 7.79 -2.91
CA ALA A 59 0.32 9.04 -2.15
C ALA A 59 0.11 10.27 -3.05
N ALA A 60 0.72 10.30 -4.24
CA ALA A 60 0.55 11.39 -5.19
C ALA A 60 -0.88 11.49 -5.74
N GLU A 61 -1.57 10.37 -5.96
CA GLU A 61 -2.97 10.38 -6.39
C GLU A 61 -3.87 11.02 -5.32
N LEU A 62 -3.67 10.69 -4.04
CA LEU A 62 -4.45 11.24 -2.93
C LEU A 62 -4.11 12.71 -2.64
N VAL A 63 -2.84 13.11 -2.65
CA VAL A 63 -2.44 14.50 -2.36
C VAL A 63 -2.72 15.42 -3.55
N GLY A 64 -2.36 14.97 -4.75
CA GLY A 64 -2.54 15.72 -5.98
C GLY A 64 -3.98 15.61 -6.47
N ARG A 65 -4.15 14.96 -7.61
CA ARG A 65 -5.44 14.77 -8.26
C ARG A 65 -5.47 13.40 -8.92
N TYR A 66 -6.56 12.66 -8.69
CA TYR A 66 -6.84 11.42 -9.42
C TYR A 66 -7.86 11.65 -10.54
N LYS A 67 -9.17 11.62 -10.26
CA LYS A 67 -10.23 11.80 -11.28
C LYS A 67 -10.99 13.11 -11.09
N LEU A 68 -11.44 13.39 -9.87
CA LEU A 68 -12.19 14.60 -9.52
C LEU A 68 -11.26 15.78 -9.25
N ASN A 69 -11.74 17.00 -9.52
CA ASN A 69 -11.07 18.21 -9.08
C ASN A 69 -11.54 18.57 -7.66
N ARG A 70 -10.76 18.17 -6.67
CA ARG A 70 -11.11 18.26 -5.24
C ARG A 70 -9.91 18.74 -4.41
N PRO A 71 -10.09 19.12 -3.13
CA PRO A 71 -8.98 19.44 -2.24
C PRO A 71 -7.98 18.29 -2.06
N ALA A 72 -6.74 18.62 -1.71
CA ALA A 72 -5.72 17.62 -1.38
C ALA A 72 -6.14 16.76 -0.18
N MET A 73 -5.90 15.45 -0.25
CA MET A 73 -6.09 14.54 0.89
C MET A 73 -4.76 14.35 1.64
N ASN A 74 -4.84 14.04 2.93
CA ASN A 74 -3.67 13.89 3.79
C ASN A 74 -3.04 12.51 3.61
N ALA A 75 -2.04 12.43 2.72
CA ALA A 75 -1.28 11.20 2.48
C ALA A 75 0.21 11.47 2.24
N LEU A 76 1.06 10.49 2.54
CA LEU A 76 2.49 10.53 2.20
C LEU A 76 3.06 9.13 1.97
N ALA A 77 4.20 9.06 1.29
CA ALA A 77 4.98 7.84 1.15
C ALA A 77 6.26 7.94 1.98
N LEU A 78 6.56 6.91 2.77
CA LEU A 78 7.77 6.80 3.60
C LEU A 78 9.00 6.36 2.79
N THR A 79 8.94 6.49 1.46
CA THR A 79 9.89 5.95 0.49
C THR A 79 10.64 7.02 -0.30
N VAL A 80 10.37 8.31 -0.04
CA VAL A 80 10.81 9.41 -0.91
C VAL A 80 11.97 10.23 -0.35
N ASP A 81 12.05 10.41 0.97
CA ASP A 81 13.14 11.18 1.58
C ASP A 81 14.40 10.31 1.65
N THR A 82 15.27 10.51 0.65
CA THR A 82 16.52 9.76 0.53
C THR A 82 17.49 10.05 1.67
N SER A 83 17.44 11.24 2.28
CA SER A 83 18.29 11.55 3.44
C SER A 83 17.85 10.75 4.66
N ILE A 84 16.54 10.64 4.91
CA ILE A 84 16.02 9.79 5.98
C ILE A 84 16.31 8.31 5.70
N LEU A 85 16.03 7.81 4.49
CA LEU A 85 16.24 6.40 4.16
C LEU A 85 17.70 5.98 4.33
N THR A 86 18.63 6.80 3.85
CA THR A 86 20.07 6.49 3.91
C THR A 86 20.64 6.67 5.32
N ALA A 87 20.26 7.73 6.04
CA ALA A 87 20.70 7.92 7.43
C ALA A 87 20.17 6.83 8.34
N VAL A 88 18.87 6.53 8.31
CA VAL A 88 18.28 5.47 9.15
C VAL A 88 18.84 4.10 8.79
N GLY A 89 18.95 3.79 7.49
CA GLY A 89 19.51 2.53 7.04
C GLY A 89 20.97 2.33 7.48
N ASN A 90 21.77 3.41 7.47
CA ASN A 90 23.17 3.38 7.91
C ASN A 90 23.32 3.29 9.43
N ASP A 91 22.54 4.09 10.17
CA ASP A 91 22.75 4.29 11.61
C ASP A 91 22.02 3.26 12.48
N TYR A 92 20.88 2.72 12.00
CA TYR A 92 19.99 1.85 12.77
C TYR A 92 19.65 0.53 12.05
N GLY A 93 20.17 0.31 10.83
CA GLY A 93 19.88 -0.86 10.01
C GLY A 93 18.68 -0.66 9.08
N TYR A 94 18.79 -1.21 7.86
CA TYR A 94 17.79 -1.00 6.79
C TYR A 94 16.41 -1.56 7.15
N GLU A 95 16.33 -2.53 8.06
CA GLU A 95 15.10 -3.06 8.62
C GLU A 95 14.30 -2.01 9.41
N THR A 96 14.88 -0.87 9.79
CA THR A 96 14.19 0.16 10.59
C THR A 96 13.72 1.38 9.79
N VAL A 97 14.01 1.44 8.48
CA VAL A 97 13.79 2.66 7.67
C VAL A 97 12.36 3.16 7.69
N PHE A 98 11.37 2.26 7.71
CA PHE A 98 9.95 2.64 7.77
C PHE A 98 9.44 2.79 9.20
N SER A 99 9.86 1.93 10.13
CA SER A 99 9.43 2.02 11.53
C SER A 99 9.93 3.31 12.19
N ARG A 100 11.17 3.73 11.90
CA ARG A 100 11.73 4.98 12.43
C ARG A 100 11.00 6.22 11.90
N GLN A 101 10.63 6.21 10.62
CA GLN A 101 9.80 7.28 10.04
C GLN A 101 8.42 7.30 10.68
N LEU A 102 7.78 6.14 10.78
CA LEU A 102 6.47 5.99 11.41
C LEU A 102 6.48 6.49 12.86
N GLU A 103 7.53 6.18 13.64
CA GLU A 103 7.70 6.68 15.01
C GLU A 103 7.66 8.22 15.07
N GLY A 104 8.31 8.89 14.12
CA GLY A 104 8.34 10.35 14.07
C GLY A 104 7.01 10.97 13.63
N VAL A 105 6.39 10.43 12.56
CA VAL A 105 5.27 11.09 11.88
C VAL A 105 3.90 10.48 12.20
N GLY A 106 3.83 9.22 12.59
CA GLY A 106 2.60 8.49 12.86
C GLY A 106 1.89 8.97 14.13
N ARG A 107 0.56 9.00 14.10
CA ARG A 107 -0.31 9.38 15.22
C ARG A 107 -1.45 8.36 15.37
N PRO A 108 -2.01 8.17 16.58
CA PRO A 108 -3.15 7.30 16.77
C PRO A 108 -4.30 7.65 15.81
N GLY A 109 -4.89 6.65 15.17
CA GLY A 109 -5.97 6.82 14.18
C GLY A 109 -5.51 6.98 12.74
N ASP A 110 -4.21 7.24 12.49
CA ASP A 110 -3.65 7.18 11.13
C ASP A 110 -3.67 5.76 10.57
N LEU A 111 -3.43 5.64 9.26
CA LEU A 111 -3.31 4.39 8.54
C LEU A 111 -1.92 4.23 7.93
N LEU A 112 -1.30 3.07 8.14
CA LEU A 112 -0.13 2.61 7.38
C LEU A 112 -0.56 1.54 6.37
N VAL A 113 -0.27 1.77 5.09
CA VAL A 113 -0.44 0.80 4.00
C VAL A 113 0.93 0.29 3.57
N GLY A 114 1.22 -0.98 3.87
CA GLY A 114 2.49 -1.61 3.47
C GLY A 114 2.33 -2.50 2.24
N LEU A 115 3.21 -2.32 1.27
CA LEU A 115 3.23 -3.06 0.00
C LEU A 115 4.47 -3.97 -0.05
N SER A 116 4.27 -5.28 -0.05
CA SER A 116 5.35 -6.26 -0.14
C SER A 116 4.92 -7.49 -0.92
N THR A 117 5.55 -7.77 -2.06
CA THR A 117 5.15 -8.91 -2.88
C THR A 117 5.29 -10.26 -2.16
N SER A 118 6.28 -10.41 -1.28
CA SER A 118 6.46 -11.62 -0.46
C SER A 118 5.69 -11.59 0.86
N GLY A 119 5.28 -10.41 1.33
CA GLY A 119 4.74 -10.24 2.69
C GLY A 119 5.77 -10.44 3.82
N ASN A 120 7.06 -10.60 3.49
CA ASN A 120 8.12 -10.96 4.45
C ASN A 120 9.23 -9.91 4.54
N SER A 121 9.03 -8.71 3.99
CA SER A 121 10.02 -7.64 4.08
C SER A 121 10.11 -7.13 5.52
N ARG A 122 11.23 -7.42 6.20
CA ARG A 122 11.38 -7.11 7.63
C ARG A 122 11.14 -5.64 7.97
N ASN A 123 11.53 -4.72 7.09
CA ASN A 123 11.29 -3.29 7.29
C ASN A 123 9.82 -2.88 7.27
N ILE A 124 8.97 -3.59 6.52
CA ILE A 124 7.53 -3.34 6.48
C ILE A 124 6.85 -4.03 7.68
N VAL A 125 7.26 -5.26 8.00
CA VAL A 125 6.78 -5.99 9.19
C VAL A 125 7.03 -5.18 10.46
N LEU A 126 8.26 -4.70 10.68
CA LEU A 126 8.61 -3.89 11.84
C LEU A 126 7.82 -2.58 11.91
N ALA A 127 7.52 -1.96 10.76
CA ALA A 127 6.67 -0.78 10.71
C ALA A 127 5.22 -1.11 11.11
N MET A 128 4.66 -2.24 10.67
CA MET A 128 3.31 -2.67 11.06
C MET A 128 3.21 -3.05 12.54
N GLU A 129 4.20 -3.77 13.07
CA GLU A 129 4.26 -4.08 14.49
C GLU A 129 4.30 -2.80 15.35
N LEU A 130 5.08 -1.80 14.93
CA LEU A 130 5.14 -0.50 15.60
C LEU A 130 3.83 0.27 15.45
N ALA A 131 3.23 0.29 14.25
CA ALA A 131 1.95 0.93 13.98
C ALA A 131 0.89 0.47 14.99
N ARG A 132 0.75 -0.84 15.19
CA ARG A 132 -0.18 -1.42 16.15
C ARG A 132 0.05 -0.91 17.57
N ARG A 133 1.32 -0.79 18.01
CA ARG A 133 1.67 -0.25 19.34
C ARG A 133 1.35 1.23 19.48
N MET A 134 1.42 1.99 18.39
CA MET A 134 1.15 3.43 18.36
C MET A 134 -0.34 3.78 18.16
N GLY A 135 -1.21 2.78 17.98
CA GLY A 135 -2.62 3.01 17.63
C GLY A 135 -2.81 3.47 16.18
N VAL A 136 -1.84 3.22 15.30
CA VAL A 136 -1.94 3.41 13.85
C VAL A 136 -2.51 2.13 13.25
N ARG A 137 -3.57 2.26 12.44
CA ARG A 137 -4.20 1.14 11.73
C ARG A 137 -3.28 0.65 10.60
N THR A 138 -3.45 -0.60 10.17
CA THR A 138 -2.57 -1.21 9.17
C THR A 138 -3.32 -1.96 8.08
N VAL A 139 -2.93 -1.73 6.83
CA VAL A 139 -3.35 -2.52 5.67
C VAL A 139 -2.10 -3.08 4.99
N ALA A 140 -2.13 -4.36 4.65
CA ALA A 140 -1.09 -5.04 3.88
C ALA A 140 -1.58 -5.35 2.47
N LEU A 141 -0.80 -4.98 1.45
CA LEU A 141 -0.91 -5.51 0.09
C LEU A 141 0.25 -6.47 -0.13
N THR A 142 -0.06 -7.74 -0.35
CA THR A 142 0.94 -8.80 -0.51
C THR A 142 0.65 -9.69 -1.71
N GLY A 143 1.60 -10.57 -2.05
CA GLY A 143 1.32 -11.72 -2.90
C GLY A 143 0.58 -12.82 -2.15
N ARG A 144 0.43 -13.95 -2.84
CA ARG A 144 -0.25 -15.14 -2.32
C ARG A 144 0.39 -15.60 -1.01
N GLY A 145 -0.45 -16.05 -0.09
CA GLY A 145 -0.03 -16.55 1.22
C GLY A 145 0.12 -15.47 2.30
N GLY A 146 0.34 -14.20 1.93
CA GLY A 146 0.34 -13.09 2.89
C GLY A 146 1.66 -12.83 3.61
N GLY A 147 2.48 -13.88 3.81
CA GLY A 147 3.72 -13.80 4.59
C GLY A 147 3.49 -13.36 6.03
N GLU A 148 4.55 -12.90 6.70
CA GLU A 148 4.50 -12.38 8.07
C GLU A 148 3.58 -11.15 8.20
N MET A 149 3.50 -10.33 7.15
CA MET A 149 2.63 -9.14 7.11
C MET A 149 1.16 -9.47 7.35
N LYS A 150 0.67 -10.64 6.94
CA LYS A 150 -0.71 -11.07 7.18
C LYS A 150 -1.02 -11.25 8.67
N GLU A 151 -0.03 -11.63 9.47
CA GLU A 151 -0.20 -11.90 10.90
C GLU A 151 -0.11 -10.62 11.75
N VAL A 152 0.58 -9.58 11.24
CA VAL A 152 0.79 -8.32 11.96
C VAL A 152 -0.12 -7.18 11.52
N ALA A 153 -0.62 -7.22 10.28
CA ALA A 153 -1.54 -6.22 9.75
C ALA A 153 -2.98 -6.43 10.27
N GLU A 154 -3.73 -5.34 10.43
CA GLU A 154 -5.15 -5.38 10.77
C GLU A 154 -6.00 -5.94 9.62
N PHE A 155 -5.64 -5.60 8.38
CA PHE A 155 -6.25 -6.13 7.18
C PHE A 155 -5.20 -6.46 6.11
N CYS A 156 -5.37 -7.55 5.37
CA CYS A 156 -4.42 -8.00 4.36
C CYS A 156 -5.11 -8.43 3.08
N ILE A 157 -4.78 -7.80 1.95
CA ILE A 157 -5.10 -8.28 0.61
C ILE A 157 -3.89 -9.05 0.09
N ALA A 158 -3.99 -10.38 0.12
CA ALA A 158 -3.02 -11.28 -0.49
C ALA A 158 -3.46 -11.61 -1.93
N VAL A 159 -2.97 -10.84 -2.91
CA VAL A 159 -3.38 -11.02 -4.31
C VAL A 159 -3.00 -12.41 -4.83
N PRO A 160 -3.76 -13.02 -5.75
CA PRO A 160 -3.69 -14.45 -6.03
C PRO A 160 -2.52 -14.86 -6.95
N SER A 161 -1.32 -14.31 -6.74
CA SER A 161 -0.12 -14.63 -7.53
C SER A 161 1.12 -14.80 -6.65
N ASP A 162 2.05 -15.63 -7.12
CA ASP A 162 3.37 -15.85 -6.52
C ASP A 162 4.48 -15.10 -7.28
N ALA A 163 4.17 -14.50 -8.44
CA ALA A 163 5.14 -13.81 -9.29
C ALA A 163 5.18 -12.31 -8.97
N THR A 164 6.37 -11.80 -8.60
CA THR A 164 6.55 -10.41 -8.09
C THR A 164 5.99 -9.34 -9.04
N ASN A 165 6.24 -9.44 -10.34
CA ASN A 165 5.73 -8.48 -11.32
C ASN A 165 4.19 -8.51 -11.41
N ASN A 166 3.59 -9.71 -11.48
CA ASN A 166 2.13 -9.86 -11.51
C ASN A 166 1.49 -9.34 -10.22
N ILE A 167 2.16 -9.52 -9.08
CA ILE A 167 1.71 -9.00 -7.79
C ILE A 167 1.73 -7.45 -7.81
N GLN A 168 2.80 -6.83 -8.31
CA GLN A 168 2.90 -5.37 -8.42
C GLN A 168 1.84 -4.78 -9.36
N GLU A 169 1.61 -5.42 -10.52
CA GLU A 169 0.54 -5.03 -11.45
C GLU A 169 -0.84 -5.05 -10.77
N MET A 170 -1.13 -6.06 -9.95
CA MET A 170 -2.36 -6.12 -9.18
C MET A 170 -2.38 -5.13 -8.01
N HIS A 171 -1.26 -4.88 -7.33
CA HIS A 171 -1.18 -3.92 -6.23
C HIS A 171 -1.51 -2.51 -6.70
N ILE A 172 -0.93 -2.05 -7.81
CA ILE A 172 -1.24 -0.71 -8.33
C ILE A 172 -2.69 -0.59 -8.77
N ALA A 173 -3.27 -1.63 -9.36
CA ALA A 173 -4.67 -1.64 -9.75
C ALA A 173 -5.63 -1.61 -8.54
N VAL A 174 -5.33 -2.38 -7.48
CA VAL A 174 -6.05 -2.28 -6.19
C VAL A 174 -5.95 -0.86 -5.64
N GLY A 175 -4.74 -0.28 -5.63
CA GLY A 175 -4.51 1.07 -5.14
C GLY A 175 -5.28 2.14 -5.94
N HIS A 176 -5.33 2.03 -7.27
CA HIS A 176 -6.13 2.91 -8.13
C HIS A 176 -7.62 2.82 -7.84
N LEU A 177 -8.17 1.61 -7.68
CA LEU A 177 -9.57 1.40 -7.30
C LEU A 177 -9.87 1.98 -5.92
N VAL A 178 -8.98 1.77 -4.95
CA VAL A 178 -9.11 2.36 -3.60
C VAL A 178 -9.11 3.89 -3.68
N CYS A 179 -8.19 4.50 -4.42
CA CYS A 179 -8.16 5.96 -4.60
C CYS A 179 -9.45 6.47 -5.26
N GLU A 180 -9.97 5.77 -6.27
CA GLU A 180 -11.25 6.11 -6.90
C GLU A 180 -12.41 6.11 -5.91
N LEU A 181 -12.53 5.02 -5.16
CA LEU A 181 -13.63 4.82 -4.21
C LEU A 181 -13.57 5.86 -3.08
N VAL A 182 -12.38 6.11 -2.54
CA VAL A 182 -12.16 7.16 -1.53
C VAL A 182 -12.54 8.54 -2.07
N GLU A 183 -12.11 8.87 -3.30
CA GLU A 183 -12.43 10.15 -3.93
C GLU A 183 -13.93 10.33 -4.16
N ARG A 184 -14.62 9.30 -4.64
CA ARG A 184 -16.08 9.31 -4.82
C ARG A 184 -16.82 9.44 -3.48
N GLU A 185 -16.39 8.73 -2.46
CA GLU A 185 -17.08 8.68 -1.16
C GLU A 185 -16.89 9.96 -0.31
N ILE A 186 -15.81 10.71 -0.55
CA ILE A 186 -15.56 11.99 0.14
C ILE A 186 -16.09 13.18 -0.68
N TYR A 187 -16.01 13.15 -2.02
CA TYR A 187 -16.24 14.32 -2.87
C TYR A 187 -17.20 14.10 -4.06
N GLY A 188 -17.76 12.91 -4.24
CA GLY A 188 -18.56 12.55 -5.43
C GLY A 188 -20.04 12.96 -5.40
N GLY A 189 -20.41 13.94 -4.56
CA GLY A 189 -21.78 14.46 -4.47
C GLY A 189 -22.33 15.04 -5.77
#